data_AF-A0AAD6WJT7-F1
#
_entry.id   AF-A0AAD6WJT7-F1
#
_cell.length_a   1.000
_cell.length_b   1.000
_cell.length_c   1.000
_cell.angle_alpha   90.00
_cell.angle_beta   90.00
_cell.angle_gamma   90.00
#
_symmetry.space_group_name_H-M   'P 1'
#
loop_
_entity.id
_entity.type
_entity.pdbx_description
1 polymer ?
#
loop_
_entity_poly.entity_id
_entity_poly.type
_entity_poly.pdbx_seq_one_letter_code
_entity_poly.pdbx_strand_id
1 'polypeptide(L)'
;MNTFFTIFIFPVPIFLLLTRCRRSSKKVPSCYWNSLNRPYSLHLQCAMRANTAEKWFQRRVQKYGPISKLSLFGKPTVFIYGQAENKFVFTSDSITLAKAKHKL
;
A
#
# COMPACT_ATOMS: atom_id res chain seq x y z
N MET A 1 25.11 37.38 31.21
CA MET A 1 24.48 36.22 31.90
C MET A 1 23.53 35.38 31.03
N ASN A 2 23.61 35.42 29.68
CA ASN A 2 22.61 34.72 28.84
C ASN A 2 23.19 33.68 27.85
N THR A 3 24.51 33.52 27.77
CA THR A 3 25.14 32.54 26.87
C THR A 3 24.96 31.10 27.34
N PHE A 4 24.88 30.88 28.65
CA PHE A 4 24.62 29.55 29.19
C PHE A 4 23.21 29.05 28.82
N PHE A 5 22.19 29.92 28.86
CA PHE A 5 20.82 29.53 28.52
C PHE A 5 20.65 29.18 27.04
N THR A 6 21.31 29.89 26.12
CA THR A 6 21.25 29.57 24.68
C THR A 6 21.92 28.23 24.35
N ILE A 7 23.01 27.88 25.04
CA ILE A 7 23.69 26.59 24.86
C ILE A 7 22.82 25.42 25.34
N PHE A 8 21.98 25.62 26.36
CA PHE A 8 21.05 24.58 26.83
C PHE A 8 19.77 24.50 25.99
N ILE A 9 19.28 25.59 25.42
CA ILE A 9 18.03 25.59 24.63
C ILE A 9 18.23 24.98 23.23
N PHE A 10 19.39 25.20 22.59
CA PHE A 10 19.64 24.73 21.23
C PHE A 10 19.70 23.18 21.05
N PRO A 11 20.32 22.39 21.95
CA PRO A 11 20.38 20.94 21.80
C PRO A 11 19.08 20.22 22.22
N VAL A 12 18.22 20.85 23.03
CA VAL A 12 16.95 20.25 23.50
C VAL A 12 16.00 19.87 22.36
N PRO A 13 15.67 20.73 21.37
CA PRO A 13 14.81 20.34 20.25
C PRO A 13 15.46 19.26 19.38
N ILE A 14 16.79 19.32 19.18
CA ILE A 14 17.54 18.31 18.41
C ILE A 14 17.50 16.96 19.14
N PHE A 15 17.69 16.96 20.46
CA PHE A 15 17.61 15.77 21.30
C PHE A 15 16.18 15.20 21.35
N LEU A 16 15.16 16.05 21.42
CA LEU A 16 13.76 15.63 21.33
C LEU A 16 13.43 15.02 19.97
N LEU A 17 13.96 15.56 18.87
CA LEU A 17 13.82 14.98 17.53
C LEU A 17 14.53 13.63 17.43
N LEU A 18 15.77 13.52 17.93
CA LEU A 18 16.55 12.27 17.92
C LEU A 18 15.91 11.19 18.79
N THR A 19 15.38 11.53 19.95
CA THR A 19 14.69 10.58 20.85
C THR A 19 13.33 10.17 20.29
N ARG A 20 12.62 11.06 19.59
CA ARG A 20 11.39 10.72 18.85
C ARG A 20 11.67 9.72 17.73
N CYS A 21 12.80 9.84 17.04
CA CYS A 21 13.22 8.86 16.02
C CYS A 21 13.63 7.50 16.60
N ARG A 22 14.12 7.42 17.84
CA ARG A 22 14.52 6.15 18.47
C ARG A 22 13.36 5.28 18.98
N ARG A 23 12.14 5.81 19.08
CA ARG A 23 10.93 5.04 19.44
C ARG A 23 10.19 4.51 18.21
N SER A 24 10.84 3.67 17.40
CA SER A 24 10.11 2.66 16.60
C SER A 24 11.06 1.60 16.04
N SER A 25 11.71 0.86 16.95
CA SER A 25 12.31 -0.44 16.62
C SER A 25 11.50 -1.55 17.28
N LYS A 26 10.20 -1.54 17.04
CA LYS A 26 9.41 -2.77 17.12
C LYS A 26 9.11 -3.13 15.68
N LYS A 27 9.26 -4.40 15.32
CA LYS A 27 8.83 -4.98 14.03
C LYS A 27 7.32 -4.81 13.86
N VAL A 28 6.84 -3.58 13.74
CA VAL A 28 5.55 -3.30 13.16
C VAL A 28 5.80 -3.33 11.66
N PRO A 29 5.09 -4.16 10.87
CA PRO A 29 5.13 -3.97 9.44
C PRO A 29 4.65 -2.52 9.24
N SER A 30 5.52 -1.64 8.71
CA SER A 30 5.33 -0.17 8.61
C SER A 30 4.12 0.27 7.78
N CYS A 31 3.23 -0.67 7.52
CA CYS A 31 2.27 -0.76 6.46
C CYS A 31 0.84 -0.56 6.96
N TYR A 32 0.60 -0.70 8.26
CA TYR A 32 -0.68 -0.37 8.90
C TYR A 32 -0.61 1.03 9.50
N TRP A 33 -0.55 2.05 8.63
CA TRP A 33 -0.96 3.39 9.04
C TRP A 33 -2.42 3.52 8.60
N ASN A 34 -3.30 3.71 9.58
CA ASN A 34 -4.72 4.01 9.45
C ASN A 34 -4.90 5.32 8.68
N SER A 35 -4.68 5.27 7.37
CA SER A 35 -4.82 6.40 6.46
C SER A 35 -5.83 6.00 5.40
N LEU A 36 -7.03 6.55 5.54
CA LEU A 36 -8.17 6.37 4.62
C LEU A 36 -7.85 6.87 3.19
N ASN A 37 -6.75 7.60 2.99
CA ASN A 37 -6.43 8.31 1.75
C ASN A 37 -5.18 7.81 1.00
N ARG A 38 -4.62 6.64 1.34
CA ARG A 38 -3.46 6.10 0.61
C ARG A 38 -3.87 5.55 -0.75
N PRO A 39 -3.13 5.83 -1.84
CA PRO A 39 -3.37 5.16 -3.11
C PRO A 39 -3.22 3.64 -2.97
N TYR A 40 -4.10 2.89 -3.64
CA TYR A 40 -4.14 1.42 -3.55
C TYR A 40 -2.81 0.75 -3.89
N SER A 41 -1.99 1.38 -4.75
CA SER A 41 -0.65 0.91 -5.11
C SER A 41 0.32 0.83 -3.93
N LEU A 42 0.39 1.88 -3.12
CA LEU A 42 1.24 1.89 -1.94
C LEU A 42 0.72 0.91 -0.88
N HIS A 43 -0.61 0.77 -0.77
CA HIS A 43 -1.21 -0.18 0.15
C HIS A 43 -0.87 -1.63 -0.23
N LEU A 44 -0.90 -1.96 -1.53
CA LEU A 44 -0.45 -3.25 -2.06
C LEU A 44 1.06 -3.46 -1.84
N GLN A 45 1.90 -2.48 -2.20
CA GLN A 45 3.36 -2.60 -2.02
C GLN A 45 3.75 -2.85 -0.57
N CYS A 46 3.07 -2.16 0.34
CA CYS A 46 3.18 -2.38 1.78
C CYS A 46 2.80 -3.82 2.17
N ALA A 47 1.66 -4.32 1.69
CA ALA A 47 1.25 -5.70 1.96
C ALA A 47 2.23 -6.74 1.39
N MET A 48 2.81 -6.48 0.21
CA MET A 48 3.84 -7.34 -0.40
C MET A 48 5.12 -7.36 0.44
N ARG A 49 5.62 -6.19 0.89
CA ARG A 49 6.82 -6.10 1.76
C ARG A 49 6.63 -6.79 3.11
N ALA A 50 5.41 -6.78 3.64
CA ALA A 50 5.06 -7.45 4.88
C ALA A 50 4.73 -8.95 4.69
N ASN A 51 4.81 -9.48 3.46
CA ASN A 51 4.37 -10.84 3.11
C ASN A 51 2.92 -11.14 3.53
N THR A 52 2.06 -10.10 3.55
CA THR A 52 0.63 -10.18 3.87
C THR A 52 -0.24 -9.85 2.66
N ALA A 53 0.27 -10.08 1.46
CA ALA A 53 -0.42 -9.77 0.21
C ALA A 53 -1.73 -10.56 0.07
N GLU A 54 -1.73 -11.85 0.41
CA GLU A 54 -2.93 -12.69 0.33
C GLU A 54 -4.07 -12.16 1.19
N LYS A 55 -3.77 -11.78 2.44
CA LYS A 55 -4.75 -11.15 3.34
C LYS A 55 -5.29 -9.84 2.78
N TRP A 56 -4.46 -9.10 2.04
CA TRP A 56 -4.87 -7.86 1.40
C TRP A 56 -5.83 -8.12 0.23
N PHE A 57 -5.55 -9.12 -0.60
CA PHE A 57 -6.44 -9.54 -1.69
C PHE A 57 -7.78 -10.03 -1.13
N GLN A 58 -7.77 -10.93 -0.14
CA GLN A 58 -8.98 -11.46 0.50
C GLN A 58 -9.87 -10.36 1.08
N ARG A 59 -9.30 -9.41 1.84
CA ARG A 59 -10.08 -8.28 2.40
C ARG A 59 -10.73 -7.43 1.33
N ARG A 60 -10.04 -7.22 0.21
CA ARG A 60 -10.59 -6.46 -0.91
C ARG A 60 -11.70 -7.25 -1.60
N VAL A 61 -11.53 -8.55 -1.83
CA VAL A 61 -12.58 -9.43 -2.39
C VAL A 61 -13.82 -9.40 -1.51
N GLN A 62 -13.65 -9.47 -0.19
CA GLN A 62 -14.77 -9.36 0.76
C GLN A 62 -15.49 -8.01 0.68
N LYS A 63 -14.75 -6.92 0.39
CA LYS A 63 -15.31 -5.56 0.39
C LYS A 63 -15.97 -5.17 -0.94
N TYR A 64 -15.39 -5.57 -2.06
CA TYR A 64 -15.79 -5.11 -3.40
C TYR A 64 -16.25 -6.24 -4.33
N GLY A 65 -16.07 -7.50 -3.93
CA GLY A 65 -16.34 -8.68 -4.74
C GLY A 65 -15.11 -9.23 -5.48
N PRO A 66 -15.25 -10.42 -6.10
CA PRO A 66 -14.17 -11.11 -6.81
C PRO A 66 -13.70 -10.37 -8.06
N ILE A 67 -14.53 -9.49 -8.64
CA ILE A 67 -14.18 -8.63 -9.78
C ILE A 67 -14.40 -7.19 -9.35
N SER A 68 -13.34 -6.38 -9.36
CA SER A 68 -13.42 -4.97 -8.94
C SER A 68 -12.48 -4.09 -9.76
N LYS A 69 -12.87 -2.83 -9.98
CA LYS A 69 -12.02 -1.83 -10.65
C LYS A 69 -11.23 -1.05 -9.59
N LEU A 70 -9.95 -0.80 -9.84
CA LEU A 70 -9.15 0.11 -9.02
C LEU A 70 -8.10 0.84 -9.85
N SER A 71 -7.39 1.80 -9.24
CA SER A 71 -6.18 2.38 -9.83
C SER A 71 -4.93 1.83 -9.13
N LEU A 72 -4.07 1.13 -9.87
CA LEU A 72 -2.75 0.69 -9.42
C LEU A 72 -1.69 1.39 -10.25
N PHE A 73 -0.66 1.91 -9.59
CA PHE A 73 0.48 2.58 -10.22
C PHE A 73 0.05 3.67 -11.24
N GLY A 74 -1.03 4.38 -10.93
CA GLY A 74 -1.59 5.43 -11.80
C GLY A 74 -2.33 4.93 -13.03
N LYS A 75 -2.57 3.61 -13.15
CA LYS A 75 -3.31 3.01 -14.26
C LYS A 75 -4.61 2.36 -13.77
N PRO A 76 -5.75 2.60 -14.43
CA PRO A 76 -6.98 1.87 -14.14
C PRO A 76 -6.76 0.39 -14.43
N THR A 77 -6.89 -0.42 -13.39
CA THR A 77 -6.61 -1.85 -13.37
C THR A 77 -7.86 -2.60 -12.92
N VAL A 78 -8.20 -3.68 -13.62
CA VAL A 78 -9.26 -4.59 -13.20
C VAL A 78 -8.62 -5.66 -12.32
N PHE A 79 -9.12 -5.78 -11.11
CA PHE A 79 -8.75 -6.85 -10.19
C PHE A 79 -9.73 -8.00 -10.35
N ILE A 80 -9.17 -9.18 -10.60
CA ILE A 80 -9.89 -10.44 -10.81
C ILE A 80 -9.33 -11.43 -9.79
N TYR A 81 -10.21 -12.08 -9.04
CA TYR A 81 -9.85 -13.06 -8.02
C TYR A 81 -10.69 -14.32 -8.17
N GLY A 82 -10.01 -15.41 -8.53
CA GLY A 82 -10.60 -16.73 -8.63
C GLY A 82 -9.83 -17.61 -9.63
N GLN A 83 -9.90 -18.93 -9.44
CA GLN A 83 -9.10 -19.89 -10.21
C GLN A 83 -9.57 -19.97 -11.66
N ALA A 84 -10.88 -19.94 -11.91
CA ALA A 84 -11.44 -20.06 -13.24
C ALA A 84 -11.17 -18.79 -14.08
N GLU A 85 -11.28 -17.64 -13.45
CA GLU A 85 -11.09 -16.33 -14.05
C GLU A 85 -9.62 -16.07 -14.37
N ASN A 86 -8.72 -16.45 -13.45
CA ASN A 86 -7.28 -16.40 -13.72
C ASN A 86 -6.92 -17.33 -14.88
N LYS A 87 -7.45 -18.56 -14.90
CA LYS A 87 -7.22 -19.50 -16.00
C LYS A 87 -7.71 -18.92 -17.33
N PHE A 88 -8.88 -18.27 -17.34
CA PHE A 88 -9.38 -17.60 -18.53
C PHE A 88 -8.41 -16.51 -19.03
N VAL A 89 -7.95 -15.61 -18.16
CA VAL A 89 -7.01 -14.54 -18.53
C VAL A 89 -5.68 -15.09 -19.03
N PHE A 90 -5.15 -16.16 -18.44
CA PHE A 90 -3.87 -16.75 -18.85
C PHE A 90 -3.96 -17.65 -20.09
N THR A 91 -5.14 -18.20 -20.39
CA THR A 91 -5.33 -19.11 -21.54
C THR A 91 -5.83 -18.36 -22.78
N SER A 92 -6.41 -17.17 -22.61
CA SER A 92 -6.97 -16.40 -23.73
C SER A 92 -5.90 -15.63 -24.49
N ASP A 93 -5.98 -15.67 -25.82
CA ASP A 93 -5.10 -14.91 -26.70
C ASP A 93 -5.25 -13.40 -26.47
N SER A 94 -4.14 -12.69 -26.58
CA SER A 94 -4.04 -11.23 -26.40
C SER A 94 -4.99 -10.44 -27.31
N ILE A 95 -5.24 -10.95 -28.53
CA ILE A 95 -6.18 -10.37 -29.51
C ILE A 95 -7.64 -10.47 -29.00
N THR A 96 -7.99 -11.58 -28.37
CA THR A 96 -9.34 -11.81 -27.82
C THR A 96 -9.58 -10.94 -26.60
N LEU A 97 -8.57 -10.75 -25.74
CA LEU A 97 -8.64 -9.86 -24.59
C LEU A 97 -8.74 -8.37 -25.01
N ALA A 98 -8.01 -7.97 -26.05
CA ALA A 98 -8.05 -6.61 -26.58
C ALA A 98 -9.42 -6.26 -27.20
N LYS A 99 -10.09 -7.22 -27.87
CA LYS A 99 -11.45 -7.03 -28.41
C LYS A 99 -12.50 -6.86 -27.32
N ALA A 100 -12.38 -7.56 -26.19
CA ALA A 100 -13.29 -7.39 -25.05
C ALA A 100 -13.24 -5.97 -24.45
N LYS A 101 -12.09 -5.30 -24.57
CA LYS A 101 -11.88 -3.92 -24.09
C LYS A 101 -12.68 -2.86 -24.88
N HIS A 102 -13.10 -3.17 -26.11
CA HIS A 102 -13.84 -2.25 -26.98
C HIS A 102 -15.37 -2.37 -26.83
N LYS A 103 -15.84 -3.31 -26.00
CA LYS A 103 -17.27 -3.61 -25.83
C LYS A 103 -17.81 -3.31 -24.41
N LEU A 104 -16.97 -2.75 -23.55
CA LEU A 104 -17.28 -2.37 -22.17
C LEU A 104 -17.27 -0.85 -21.99
#